data_AF-A0AB39V792-F1
#
_entry.id   AF-A0AB39V792-F1
#
_cell.length_a   1.000
_cell.length_b   1.000
_cell.length_c   1.000
_cell.angle_alpha   90.00
_cell.angle_beta   90.00
_cell.angle_gamma   90.00
#
_symmetry.space_group_name_H-M   'P 1'
#
loop_
_entity.id
_entity.type
_entity.pdbx_description
1 polymer ?
#
loop_
_entity_poly.entity_id
_entity_poly.type
_entity_poly.pdbx_seq_one_letter_code
_entity_poly.pdbx_strand_id
1 'polypeptide(L)'
;MNTIVKYNNQFNQIALRNFSSQELDLLISIASKVKEKGIEIIEVSFLELKKYINLKKKHSNIEFMKSIINVNKKLLALNFTFVEGNVVEQFTLFKKFKVDGDNKILYVSVNEDFFFLLNQLTSNFTRFELKEFVTLKSSYTKEFYRRMKQFRKTGFWRCGIEEFRNLLDIPEKYRIIDIDKFVLKPIQKELGEKYELNITKKYGFSGGRGRSRVTGFEFKFSTEKKVDIVTVTEEEDNNNPIPLSKPRKPKKKEETRVVSERKSRIIEAVPKQEKEKTLREKIWDKINENTETIENLEAIYTGLKDKIQFRKLTEKYPQKIEKIKNMNMQLKAIYNIDENDFTQEIIELAEELLGSKAQKK
;
A
#
# COMPACT_ATOMS: atom_id res chain seq x y z
N MET A 1 -3.85 -19.74 -15.59
CA MET A 1 -4.45 -19.33 -14.31
C MET A 1 -3.92 -17.95 -13.93
N ASN A 2 -4.77 -16.92 -13.94
CA ASN A 2 -4.37 -15.57 -13.53
C ASN A 2 -4.48 -15.46 -12.01
N THR A 3 -3.37 -15.68 -11.32
CA THR A 3 -3.30 -15.51 -9.86
C THR A 3 -3.36 -14.01 -9.52
N ILE A 4 -4.39 -13.59 -8.78
CA ILE A 4 -4.55 -12.20 -8.32
C ILE A 4 -3.90 -12.03 -6.96
N VAL A 5 -2.97 -11.07 -6.89
CA VAL A 5 -2.41 -10.58 -5.62
C VAL A 5 -3.32 -9.51 -5.09
N LYS A 6 -3.60 -9.53 -3.78
CA LYS A 6 -4.36 -8.49 -3.08
C LYS A 6 -3.78 -8.35 -1.67
N TYR A 7 -3.52 -7.12 -1.23
CA TYR A 7 -3.07 -6.81 0.13
C TYR A 7 -3.45 -5.37 0.52
N ASN A 8 -3.48 -5.08 1.81
CA ASN A 8 -3.79 -3.75 2.34
C ASN A 8 -2.71 -2.74 1.94
N ASN A 9 -3.12 -1.50 1.60
CA ASN A 9 -2.21 -0.44 1.17
C ASN A 9 -1.10 -0.09 2.19
N GLN A 10 -1.28 -0.38 3.48
CA GLN A 10 -0.23 -0.23 4.49
C GLN A 10 1.01 -1.06 4.14
N PHE A 11 0.87 -2.19 3.44
CA PHE A 11 2.01 -2.98 2.98
C PHE A 11 2.92 -2.19 2.01
N ASN A 12 2.37 -1.23 1.25
CA ASN A 12 3.16 -0.35 0.37
C ASN A 12 3.88 0.78 1.09
N GLN A 13 3.59 1.01 2.37
CA GLN A 13 4.33 1.99 3.18
C GLN A 13 5.64 1.40 3.72
N ILE A 14 5.75 0.07 3.77
CA ILE A 14 6.97 -0.61 4.18
C ILE A 14 7.96 -0.65 3.02
N ALA A 15 9.15 -0.09 3.25
CA ALA A 15 10.28 -0.23 2.36
C ALA A 15 10.83 -1.66 2.45
N LEU A 16 10.75 -2.44 1.37
CA LEU A 16 11.32 -3.78 1.30
C LEU A 16 12.83 -3.69 1.04
N ARG A 17 13.58 -3.26 2.06
CA ARG A 17 14.99 -2.90 1.95
C ARG A 17 15.86 -4.10 1.56
N ASN A 18 16.77 -3.87 0.62
CA ASN A 18 17.73 -4.84 0.08
C ASN A 18 17.11 -6.06 -0.59
N PHE A 19 15.83 -6.05 -0.98
CA PHE A 19 15.24 -7.14 -1.75
C PHE A 19 15.64 -7.06 -3.22
N SER A 20 16.14 -8.17 -3.77
CA SER A 20 16.32 -8.33 -5.20
C SER A 20 14.98 -8.57 -5.90
N SER A 21 14.97 -8.36 -7.22
CA SER A 21 13.78 -8.59 -8.04
C SER A 21 13.17 -9.99 -7.90
N GLN A 22 14.01 -11.03 -7.76
CA GLN A 22 13.55 -12.42 -7.57
C GLN A 22 13.03 -12.67 -6.16
N GLU A 23 13.59 -12.02 -5.15
CA GLU A 23 13.11 -12.13 -3.77
C GLU A 23 11.77 -11.42 -3.60
N LEU A 24 11.54 -10.31 -4.31
CA LEU A 24 10.22 -9.68 -4.40
C LEU A 24 9.20 -10.62 -5.05
N ASP A 25 9.56 -11.32 -6.14
CA ASP A 25 8.67 -12.32 -6.75
C ASP A 25 8.27 -13.41 -5.77
N LEU A 26 9.26 -13.96 -5.07
CA LEU A 26 9.03 -15.01 -4.09
C LEU A 26 8.16 -14.52 -2.93
N LEU A 27 8.43 -13.32 -2.40
CA LEU A 27 7.62 -12.70 -1.34
C LEU A 27 6.17 -12.52 -1.78
N ILE A 28 5.94 -11.90 -2.93
CA ILE A 28 4.60 -11.62 -3.43
C ILE A 28 3.88 -12.91 -3.81
N SER A 29 4.61 -13.93 -4.29
CA SER A 29 4.07 -15.27 -4.53
C SER A 29 3.62 -15.94 -3.25
N ILE A 30 4.45 -15.92 -2.18
CA ILE A 30 4.08 -16.45 -0.86
C ILE A 30 2.87 -15.71 -0.31
N ALA A 31 2.88 -14.36 -0.36
CA ALA A 31 1.77 -13.53 0.08
C ALA A 31 0.46 -13.89 -0.65
N SER A 32 0.53 -14.18 -1.95
CA SER A 32 -0.64 -14.61 -2.73
C SER A 32 -1.23 -15.95 -2.29
N LYS A 33 -0.41 -16.84 -1.70
CA LYS A 33 -0.85 -18.17 -1.23
C LYS A 33 -1.50 -18.13 0.14
N VAL A 34 -1.05 -17.21 1.00
CA VAL A 34 -1.61 -17.04 2.35
C VAL A 34 -2.77 -16.02 2.40
N LYS A 35 -3.00 -15.29 1.31
CA LYS A 35 -4.12 -14.35 1.17
C LYS A 35 -5.46 -15.09 1.28
N GLU A 36 -6.39 -14.54 2.06
CA GLU A 36 -7.73 -15.10 2.32
C GLU A 36 -7.69 -16.50 2.96
N LYS A 37 -6.61 -16.84 3.67
CA LYS A 37 -6.41 -18.14 4.35
C LYS A 37 -6.40 -18.05 5.88
N GLY A 38 -6.77 -16.92 6.45
CA GLY A 38 -6.79 -16.84 7.92
C GLY A 38 -5.39 -16.71 8.50
N ILE A 39 -5.19 -17.41 9.61
CA ILE A 39 -3.89 -17.64 10.27
C ILE A 39 -3.45 -19.11 10.13
N GLU A 40 -4.09 -19.85 9.23
CA GLU A 40 -3.82 -21.26 9.02
C GLU A 40 -2.40 -21.47 8.48
N ILE A 41 -1.83 -22.63 8.78
CA ILE A 41 -0.56 -23.05 8.22
C ILE A 41 -0.82 -23.56 6.80
N ILE A 42 -0.25 -22.86 5.83
CA ILE A 42 -0.35 -23.20 4.41
C ILE A 42 0.92 -23.91 3.97
N GLU A 43 0.73 -25.01 3.25
CA GLU A 43 1.79 -25.79 2.63
C GLU A 43 1.93 -25.38 1.17
N VAL A 44 3.13 -24.94 0.78
CA VAL A 44 3.41 -24.53 -0.59
C VAL A 44 4.62 -25.31 -1.10
N SER A 45 4.42 -26.07 -2.17
CA SER A 45 5.51 -26.83 -2.78
C SER A 45 6.55 -25.91 -3.43
N PHE A 46 7.82 -26.32 -3.44
CA PHE A 46 8.86 -25.58 -4.14
C PHE A 46 8.58 -25.52 -5.65
N LEU A 47 7.98 -26.57 -6.21
CA LEU A 47 7.60 -26.59 -7.63
C LEU A 47 6.62 -25.46 -7.95
N GLU A 48 5.65 -25.22 -7.08
CA GLU A 48 4.67 -24.17 -7.24
C GLU A 48 5.30 -22.77 -7.14
N LEU A 49 6.15 -22.52 -6.15
CA LEU A 49 6.85 -21.24 -6.00
C LEU A 49 7.77 -20.96 -7.21
N LYS A 50 8.45 -21.99 -7.73
CA LYS A 50 9.31 -21.87 -8.92
C LYS A 50 8.55 -21.45 -10.18
N LYS A 51 7.23 -21.65 -10.27
CA LYS A 51 6.42 -21.20 -11.42
C LYS A 51 6.34 -19.68 -11.54
N TYR A 52 6.48 -18.97 -10.41
CA TYR A 52 6.29 -17.53 -10.34
C TYR A 52 7.60 -16.76 -10.21
N ILE A 53 8.74 -17.45 -10.18
CA ILE A 53 10.04 -16.81 -10.06
C ILE A 53 10.72 -16.93 -11.41
N ASN A 54 11.07 -15.79 -12.00
CA ASN A 54 11.81 -15.76 -13.24
C ASN A 54 13.29 -16.10 -12.98
N LEU A 55 13.57 -17.40 -12.84
CA LEU A 55 14.90 -17.91 -12.53
C LEU A 55 15.79 -17.82 -13.79
N LYS A 56 16.83 -16.97 -13.73
CA LYS A 56 17.80 -16.82 -14.84
C LYS A 56 18.59 -18.10 -15.13
N LYS A 57 18.67 -19.02 -14.17
CA LYS A 57 19.33 -20.34 -14.25
C LYS A 57 18.42 -21.37 -13.59
N LYS A 58 18.54 -22.66 -13.93
CA LYS A 58 17.88 -23.73 -13.15
C LYS A 58 18.56 -23.81 -11.77
N HIS A 59 17.95 -23.23 -10.75
CA HIS A 59 18.43 -23.38 -9.37
C HIS A 59 18.25 -24.84 -8.93
N SER A 60 19.30 -25.39 -8.30
CA SER A 60 19.17 -26.60 -7.49
C SER A 60 18.16 -26.38 -6.36
N ASN A 61 17.65 -27.47 -5.78
CA ASN A 61 16.73 -27.36 -4.65
C ASN A 61 17.38 -26.69 -3.43
N ILE A 62 18.69 -26.91 -3.23
CA ILE A 62 19.47 -26.29 -2.16
C ILE A 62 19.57 -24.77 -2.36
N GLU A 63 19.88 -24.32 -3.58
CA GLU A 63 19.93 -22.88 -3.88
C GLU A 63 18.55 -22.23 -3.74
N PHE A 64 17.50 -22.92 -4.19
CA PHE A 64 16.14 -22.42 -4.06
C PHE A 64 15.69 -22.30 -2.61
N MET A 65 16.02 -23.30 -1.79
CA MET A 65 15.81 -23.29 -0.35
C MET A 65 16.53 -22.09 0.30
N LYS A 66 17.79 -21.84 -0.06
CA LYS A 66 18.54 -20.67 0.41
C LYS A 66 17.84 -19.35 0.04
N SER A 67 17.29 -19.24 -1.16
CA SER A 67 16.51 -18.05 -1.56
C SER A 67 15.27 -17.85 -0.70
N ILE A 68 14.52 -18.91 -0.40
CA ILE A 68 13.34 -18.86 0.49
C ILE A 68 13.74 -18.40 1.89
N ILE A 69 14.82 -18.98 2.43
CA ILE A 69 15.35 -18.61 3.76
C ILE A 69 15.78 -17.14 3.78
N ASN A 70 16.45 -16.66 2.73
CA ASN A 70 16.93 -15.28 2.66
C ASN A 70 15.79 -14.25 2.60
N VAL A 71 14.70 -14.57 1.91
CA VAL A 71 13.48 -13.75 1.95
C VAL A 71 12.98 -13.59 3.37
N ASN A 72 12.86 -14.69 4.13
CA ASN A 72 12.42 -14.61 5.52
C ASN A 72 13.40 -13.85 6.41
N LYS A 73 14.72 -14.05 6.24
CA LYS A 73 15.74 -13.29 6.97
C LYS A 73 15.58 -11.78 6.77
N LYS A 74 15.34 -11.34 5.53
CA LYS A 74 15.12 -9.92 5.23
C LYS A 74 13.81 -9.41 5.79
N LEU A 75 12.72 -10.20 5.74
CA LEU A 75 11.44 -9.84 6.36
C LEU A 75 11.55 -9.66 7.87
N LEU A 76 12.26 -10.56 8.55
CA LEU A 76 12.53 -10.45 9.98
C LEU A 76 13.31 -9.17 10.29
N ALA A 77 14.29 -8.82 9.44
CA ALA A 77 15.09 -7.60 9.60
C ALA A 77 14.31 -6.29 9.35
N LEU A 78 13.11 -6.34 8.75
CA LEU A 78 12.27 -5.14 8.60
C LEU A 78 11.73 -4.62 9.95
N ASN A 79 11.78 -5.43 11.01
CA ASN A 79 11.40 -5.07 12.39
C ASN A 79 10.14 -4.19 12.44
N PHE A 80 9.01 -4.71 11.97
CA PHE A 80 7.77 -3.95 11.95
C PHE A 80 7.45 -3.46 13.35
N THR A 81 7.51 -2.14 13.53
CA THR A 81 7.38 -1.49 14.82
C THR A 81 6.16 -0.58 14.76
N PHE A 82 5.21 -0.80 15.65
CA PHE A 82 4.10 0.12 15.91
C PHE A 82 4.37 0.86 17.20
N VAL A 83 4.23 2.19 17.15
CA VAL A 83 4.42 3.06 18.30
C VAL A 83 3.09 3.78 18.55
N GLU A 84 2.47 3.52 19.70
CA GLU A 84 1.27 4.22 20.18
C GLU A 84 1.58 4.84 21.55
N GLY A 85 1.88 6.14 21.56
CA GLY A 85 2.41 6.82 22.75
C GLY A 85 3.76 6.23 23.17
N ASN A 86 3.84 5.72 24.40
CA ASN A 86 5.02 5.04 24.95
C ASN A 86 5.01 3.52 24.78
N VAL A 87 4.02 2.97 24.08
CA VAL A 87 3.93 1.53 23.80
C VAL A 87 4.59 1.26 22.46
N VAL A 88 5.62 0.41 22.47
CA VAL A 88 6.31 -0.06 21.27
C VAL A 88 5.99 -1.54 21.09
N GLU A 89 5.28 -1.88 20.04
CA GLU A 89 5.01 -3.26 19.67
C GLU A 89 5.80 -3.66 18.43
N GLN A 90 6.45 -4.83 18.48
CA GLN A 90 7.25 -5.36 17.39
C GLN A 90 6.77 -6.76 17.02
N PHE A 91 6.52 -6.96 15.73
CA PHE A 91 5.96 -8.22 15.25
C PHE A 91 6.61 -8.65 13.93
N THR A 92 6.52 -9.94 13.61
CA THR A 92 6.96 -10.51 12.33
C THR A 92 5.76 -10.74 11.42
N LEU A 93 5.92 -10.56 10.09
CA LEU A 93 4.82 -10.78 9.13
C LEU A 93 4.27 -12.22 9.16
N PHE A 94 5.17 -13.20 9.25
CA PHE A 94 4.82 -14.62 9.33
C PHE A 94 5.09 -15.15 10.75
N LYS A 95 4.10 -15.83 11.33
CA LYS A 95 4.21 -16.49 12.64
C LYS A 95 4.99 -17.80 12.54
N LYS A 96 4.69 -18.59 11.49
CA LYS A 96 5.45 -19.79 11.13
C LYS A 96 6.01 -19.61 9.73
N PHE A 97 7.30 -19.89 9.56
CA PHE A 97 7.98 -19.93 8.28
C PHE A 97 9.01 -21.07 8.31
N LYS A 98 8.56 -22.30 8.04
CA LYS A 98 9.38 -23.51 8.05
C LYS A 98 9.67 -23.95 6.63
N VAL A 99 10.94 -24.14 6.29
CA VAL A 99 11.39 -24.61 4.97
C VAL A 99 11.86 -26.05 5.11
N ASP A 100 11.15 -26.99 4.52
CA ASP A 100 11.47 -28.41 4.50
C ASP A 100 12.13 -28.76 3.17
N GLY A 101 13.43 -29.06 3.22
CA GLY A 101 14.26 -29.29 2.04
C GLY A 101 14.08 -30.69 1.45
N ASP A 102 13.78 -31.66 2.31
CA ASP A 102 13.63 -33.06 1.95
C ASP A 102 12.30 -33.25 1.20
N ASN A 103 11.21 -32.75 1.79
CA ASN A 103 9.89 -32.78 1.19
C ASN A 103 9.68 -31.66 0.16
N LYS A 104 10.56 -30.66 0.13
CA LYS A 104 10.51 -29.49 -0.77
C LYS A 104 9.22 -28.68 -0.57
N ILE A 105 8.87 -28.43 0.69
CA ILE A 105 7.65 -27.74 1.11
C ILE A 105 8.02 -26.54 1.99
N LEU A 106 7.38 -25.40 1.72
CA LEU A 106 7.33 -24.25 2.62
C LEU A 106 6.03 -24.32 3.43
N TYR A 107 6.14 -24.33 4.75
CA TYR A 107 5.01 -24.17 5.67
C TYR A 107 5.00 -22.73 6.17
N VAL A 108 3.93 -22.00 5.87
CA VAL A 108 3.83 -20.56 6.17
C VAL A 108 2.48 -20.21 6.78
N SER A 109 2.47 -19.37 7.82
CA SER A 109 1.24 -18.79 8.40
C SER A 109 1.44 -17.32 8.69
N VAL A 110 0.40 -16.52 8.46
CA VAL A 110 0.41 -15.07 8.76
C VAL A 110 0.34 -14.86 10.26
N ASN A 111 1.07 -13.87 10.76
CA ASN A 111 0.93 -13.46 12.14
C ASN A 111 -0.42 -12.78 12.38
N GLU A 112 -1.06 -13.10 13.51
CA GLU A 112 -2.34 -12.55 13.94
C GLU A 112 -2.34 -11.02 13.92
N ASP A 113 -1.26 -10.39 14.36
CA ASP A 113 -1.12 -8.92 14.38
C ASP A 113 -1.04 -8.31 12.96
N PHE A 114 -0.58 -9.09 11.97
CA PHE A 114 -0.55 -8.69 10.55
C PHE A 114 -1.63 -9.32 9.70
N PHE A 115 -2.61 -9.98 10.32
CA PHE A 115 -3.72 -10.61 9.63
C PHE A 115 -4.40 -9.62 8.66
N PHE A 116 -4.56 -8.38 9.11
CA PHE A 116 -5.21 -7.33 8.34
C PHE A 116 -4.49 -6.99 7.03
N LEU A 117 -3.17 -7.16 6.95
CA LEU A 117 -2.40 -6.83 5.75
C LEU A 117 -2.74 -7.71 4.56
N LEU A 118 -3.03 -8.99 4.80
CA LEU A 118 -3.19 -10.00 3.74
C LEU A 118 -4.58 -10.62 3.67
N ASN A 119 -5.40 -10.48 4.72
CA ASN A 119 -6.68 -11.18 4.82
C ASN A 119 -7.88 -10.26 5.10
N GLN A 120 -7.69 -9.04 5.62
CA GLN A 120 -8.78 -8.09 5.89
C GLN A 120 -8.82 -7.00 4.81
N LEU A 121 -9.31 -7.37 3.62
CA LEU A 121 -9.18 -6.57 2.40
C LEU A 121 -10.53 -5.96 1.94
N THR A 122 -11.25 -5.32 2.86
CA THR A 122 -12.59 -4.72 2.65
C THR A 122 -12.51 -3.43 1.83
N SER A 123 -11.77 -2.42 2.30
CA SER A 123 -11.47 -1.17 1.62
C SER A 123 -9.94 -0.91 1.60
N ASN A 124 -9.46 0.04 0.78
CA ASN A 124 -8.04 0.46 0.76
C ASN A 124 -6.98 -0.65 0.54
N PHE A 125 -7.16 -1.46 -0.50
CA PHE A 125 -6.20 -2.48 -0.90
C PHE A 125 -5.56 -2.21 -2.26
N THR A 126 -4.39 -2.80 -2.47
CA THR A 126 -3.73 -2.90 -3.77
C THR A 126 -4.01 -4.29 -4.34
N ARG A 127 -4.42 -4.35 -5.61
CA ARG A 127 -4.59 -5.59 -6.38
C ARG A 127 -3.88 -5.52 -7.72
N PHE A 128 -3.33 -6.63 -8.19
CA PHE A 128 -2.77 -6.80 -9.53
C PHE A 128 -2.57 -8.28 -9.86
N GLU A 129 -2.34 -8.57 -11.14
CA GLU A 129 -1.99 -9.92 -11.57
C GLU A 129 -0.55 -10.27 -11.18
N LEU A 130 -0.36 -11.44 -10.54
CA LEU A 130 0.95 -11.93 -10.17
C LEU A 130 1.84 -12.13 -11.41
N LYS A 131 1.26 -12.66 -12.49
CA LYS A 131 1.96 -12.90 -13.76
C LYS A 131 2.58 -11.62 -14.31
N GLU A 132 1.86 -10.51 -14.23
CA GLU A 132 2.39 -9.22 -14.66
C GLU A 132 3.56 -8.78 -13.77
N PHE A 133 3.41 -8.87 -12.45
CA PHE A 133 4.45 -8.46 -11.51
C PHE A 133 5.78 -9.20 -11.72
N VAL A 134 5.71 -10.52 -11.91
CA VAL A 134 6.92 -11.37 -12.01
C VAL A 134 7.68 -11.22 -13.33
N THR A 135 7.04 -10.63 -14.35
CA THR A 135 7.70 -10.31 -15.63
C THR A 135 8.63 -9.10 -15.52
N LEU A 136 8.42 -8.24 -14.53
CA LEU A 136 9.25 -7.07 -14.29
C LEU A 136 10.67 -7.51 -13.88
N LYS A 137 11.69 -6.84 -14.39
CA LYS A 137 13.10 -7.22 -14.21
C LYS A 137 13.76 -6.42 -13.10
N SER A 138 13.53 -5.12 -13.04
CA SER A 138 14.12 -4.24 -12.03
C SER A 138 13.34 -4.29 -10.71
N SER A 139 14.06 -4.33 -9.58
CA SER A 139 13.45 -4.18 -8.25
C SER A 139 12.78 -2.81 -8.10
N TYR A 140 13.38 -1.75 -8.63
CA TYR A 140 12.77 -0.42 -8.63
C TYR A 140 11.47 -0.37 -9.44
N THR A 141 11.42 -1.06 -10.58
CA THR A 141 10.19 -1.18 -11.39
C THR A 141 9.11 -1.91 -10.60
N LYS A 142 9.45 -2.98 -9.87
CA LYS A 142 8.51 -3.72 -9.01
C LYS A 142 7.97 -2.87 -7.87
N GLU A 143 8.84 -2.16 -7.15
CA GLU A 143 8.41 -1.26 -6.07
C GLU A 143 7.51 -0.15 -6.60
N PHE A 144 7.88 0.49 -7.70
CA PHE A 144 7.03 1.49 -8.36
C PHE A 144 5.69 0.90 -8.82
N TYR A 145 5.69 -0.27 -9.45
CA TYR A 145 4.50 -0.95 -9.95
C TYR A 145 3.47 -1.18 -8.84
N ARG A 146 3.91 -1.55 -7.63
CA ARG A 146 3.02 -1.68 -6.46
C ARG A 146 2.30 -0.36 -6.14
N ARG A 147 3.02 0.78 -6.18
CA ARG A 147 2.43 2.12 -5.98
C ARG A 147 1.52 2.48 -7.15
N MET A 148 1.93 2.26 -8.38
CA MET A 148 1.10 2.50 -9.56
C MET A 148 -0.25 1.75 -9.45
N LYS A 149 -0.23 0.46 -9.06
CA LYS A 149 -1.44 -0.36 -8.87
C LYS A 149 -2.27 0.03 -7.65
N GLN A 150 -1.68 0.66 -6.63
CA GLN A 150 -2.44 1.29 -5.54
C GLN A 150 -3.24 2.50 -6.03
N PHE A 151 -2.67 3.30 -6.94
CA PHE A 151 -3.26 4.54 -7.46
C PHE A 151 -3.92 4.35 -8.85
N ARG A 152 -4.19 3.10 -9.25
CA ARG A 152 -4.74 2.75 -10.58
C ARG A 152 -6.11 3.35 -10.91
N LYS A 153 -6.88 3.74 -9.88
CA LYS A 153 -8.17 4.43 -10.07
C LYS A 153 -7.98 5.91 -10.41
N THR A 154 -7.00 6.57 -9.78
CA THR A 154 -6.74 8.01 -9.97
C THR A 154 -5.79 8.29 -11.14
N GLY A 155 -4.91 7.34 -11.48
CA GLY A 155 -3.98 7.46 -12.61
C GLY A 155 -2.79 8.38 -12.34
N PHE A 156 -2.55 8.74 -11.08
CA PHE A 156 -1.36 9.51 -10.72
C PHE A 156 -0.86 9.20 -9.31
N TRP A 157 0.45 9.31 -9.12
CA TRP A 157 1.13 9.23 -7.83
C TRP A 157 2.12 10.38 -7.70
N ARG A 158 2.11 11.05 -6.55
CA ARG A 158 3.03 12.15 -6.21
C ARG A 158 3.75 11.80 -4.92
N CYS A 159 5.04 12.03 -4.89
CA CYS A 159 5.87 11.78 -3.71
C CYS A 159 7.00 12.81 -3.61
N GLY A 160 7.36 13.16 -2.38
CA GLY A 160 8.58 13.92 -2.12
C GLY A 160 9.83 13.11 -2.45
N ILE A 161 10.98 13.77 -2.61
CA ILE A 161 12.25 13.09 -2.91
C ILE A 161 12.65 12.12 -1.79
N GLU A 162 12.49 12.49 -0.52
CA GLU A 162 12.83 11.62 0.62
C GLU A 162 11.87 10.43 0.74
N GLU A 163 10.56 10.68 0.58
CA GLU A 163 9.55 9.62 0.51
C GLU A 163 9.85 8.65 -0.64
N PHE A 164 10.21 9.17 -1.82
CA PHE A 164 10.58 8.36 -2.98
C PHE A 164 11.80 7.50 -2.72
N ARG A 165 12.84 8.07 -2.08
CA ARG A 165 14.04 7.31 -1.70
C ARG A 165 13.75 6.20 -0.72
N ASN A 166 13.01 6.49 0.35
CA ASN A 166 12.67 5.50 1.35
C ASN A 166 11.82 4.38 0.74
N LEU A 167 10.75 4.73 0.00
CA LEU A 167 9.82 3.74 -0.53
C LEU A 167 10.42 2.83 -1.60
N LEU A 168 11.38 3.30 -2.38
CA LEU A 168 12.06 2.51 -3.41
C LEU A 168 13.41 1.95 -2.94
N ASP A 169 13.79 2.17 -1.68
CA ASP A 169 15.09 1.79 -1.11
C ASP A 169 16.29 2.31 -1.95
N ILE A 170 16.23 3.59 -2.31
CA ILE A 170 17.26 4.23 -3.14
C ILE A 170 18.43 4.67 -2.24
N PRO A 171 19.68 4.26 -2.54
CA PRO A 171 20.84 4.69 -1.77
C PRO A 171 20.97 6.21 -1.68
N GLU A 172 21.27 6.75 -0.50
CA GLU A 172 21.44 8.19 -0.27
C GLU A 172 22.49 8.81 -1.19
N LYS A 173 23.57 8.06 -1.47
CA LYS A 173 24.66 8.47 -2.38
C LYS A 173 24.22 8.74 -3.82
N TYR A 174 23.06 8.23 -4.25
CA TYR A 174 22.58 8.48 -5.61
C TYR A 174 22.20 9.95 -5.77
N ARG A 175 22.81 10.63 -6.74
CA ARG A 175 22.38 11.98 -7.14
C ARG A 175 21.14 11.86 -8.04
N ILE A 176 20.50 12.98 -8.36
CA ILE A 176 19.34 13.00 -9.27
C ILE A 176 19.67 12.34 -10.61
N ILE A 177 20.87 12.54 -11.15
CA ILE A 177 21.31 11.88 -12.39
C ILE A 177 21.44 10.36 -12.25
N ASP A 178 21.80 9.86 -11.07
CA ASP A 178 21.88 8.43 -10.78
C ASP A 178 20.47 7.85 -10.64
N ILE A 179 19.55 8.59 -10.00
CA ILE A 179 18.11 8.24 -9.95
C ILE A 179 17.52 8.17 -11.36
N ASP A 180 17.80 9.14 -12.23
CA ASP A 180 17.34 9.13 -13.62
C ASP A 180 17.82 7.87 -14.34
N LYS A 181 19.11 7.55 -14.21
CA LYS A 181 19.76 6.46 -14.94
C LYS A 181 19.36 5.08 -14.43
N PHE A 182 19.32 4.88 -13.11
CA PHE A 182 19.20 3.57 -12.48
C PHE A 182 17.81 3.27 -11.92
N VAL A 183 16.96 4.28 -11.71
CA VAL A 183 15.62 4.11 -11.13
C VAL A 183 14.54 4.46 -12.16
N LEU A 184 14.51 5.70 -12.65
CA LEU A 184 13.44 6.18 -13.54
C LEU A 184 13.53 5.57 -14.94
N LYS A 185 14.73 5.45 -15.51
CA LYS A 185 14.91 4.87 -16.85
C LYS A 185 14.44 3.40 -16.92
N PRO A 186 14.76 2.51 -15.96
CA PRO A 186 14.16 1.17 -15.92
C PRO A 186 12.64 1.17 -15.78
N ILE A 187 12.09 2.02 -14.90
CA ILE A 187 10.64 2.17 -14.73
C ILE A 187 9.97 2.56 -16.06
N GLN A 188 10.50 3.59 -16.72
CA GLN A 188 9.99 4.06 -18.00
C GLN A 188 10.14 2.99 -19.10
N LYS A 189 11.24 2.23 -19.10
CA LYS A 189 11.47 1.19 -20.09
C LYS A 189 10.49 0.03 -19.98
N GLU A 190 10.15 -0.38 -18.75
CA GLU A 190 9.33 -1.57 -18.51
C GLU A 190 7.82 -1.27 -18.46
N LEU A 191 7.44 -0.05 -18.04
CA LEU A 191 6.03 0.33 -17.83
C LEU A 191 5.57 1.49 -18.72
N GLY A 192 6.51 2.17 -19.40
CA GLY A 192 6.26 3.37 -20.20
C GLY A 192 5.12 3.24 -21.18
N GLU A 193 5.27 2.31 -22.11
CA GLU A 193 4.36 2.08 -23.22
C GLU A 193 3.01 1.54 -22.73
N LYS A 194 3.04 0.43 -21.99
CA LYS A 194 1.84 -0.25 -21.50
C LYS A 194 0.91 0.63 -20.67
N TYR A 195 1.47 1.58 -19.92
CA TYR A 195 0.70 2.42 -18.99
C TYR A 195 0.65 3.90 -19.37
N GLU A 196 1.09 4.26 -20.57
CA GLU A 196 1.24 5.67 -20.98
C GLU A 196 1.95 6.51 -19.89
N LEU A 197 2.97 5.91 -19.26
CA LEU A 197 3.58 6.47 -18.06
C LEU A 197 4.37 7.73 -18.40
N ASN A 198 4.00 8.84 -17.76
CA ASN A 198 4.71 10.11 -17.81
C ASN A 198 5.29 10.43 -16.42
N ILE A 199 6.61 10.63 -16.38
CA ILE A 199 7.34 10.97 -15.16
C ILE A 199 7.77 12.43 -15.23
N THR A 200 7.26 13.25 -14.33
CA THR A 200 7.58 14.67 -14.22
C THR A 200 8.34 14.96 -12.93
N LYS A 201 9.51 15.61 -13.02
CA LYS A 201 10.24 16.13 -11.87
C LYS A 201 9.59 17.40 -11.35
N LYS A 202 9.39 17.49 -10.04
CA LYS A 202 8.94 18.71 -9.37
C LYS A 202 10.16 19.43 -8.80
N TYR A 203 10.21 20.73 -9.05
CA TYR A 203 11.30 21.59 -8.61
C TYR A 203 10.79 22.56 -7.56
N GLY A 204 11.60 22.80 -6.54
CA GLY A 204 11.29 23.74 -5.47
C GLY A 204 12.49 24.63 -5.15
N PHE A 205 12.17 25.81 -4.62
CA PHE A 205 13.16 26.80 -4.23
C PHE A 205 13.65 26.54 -2.79
N SER A 206 14.96 26.55 -2.60
CA SER A 206 15.62 26.32 -1.30
C SER A 206 16.02 27.62 -0.57
N GLY A 207 15.50 28.78 -0.98
CA GLY A 207 15.70 30.03 -0.23
C GLY A 207 17.05 30.73 -0.44
N GLY A 208 17.67 30.64 -1.63
CA GLY A 208 18.96 31.30 -1.93
C GLY A 208 19.23 31.53 -3.42
N ARG A 209 20.38 32.14 -3.76
CA ARG A 209 20.82 32.30 -5.16
C ARG A 209 21.29 30.95 -5.72
N GLY A 210 20.47 30.29 -6.55
CA GLY A 210 20.82 29.01 -7.18
C GLY A 210 19.70 28.38 -8.01
N ARG A 211 20.03 27.32 -8.76
CA ARG A 211 19.05 26.55 -9.55
C ARG A 211 18.11 25.78 -8.63
N SER A 212 16.81 25.81 -8.93
CA SER A 212 15.80 25.05 -8.22
C SER A 212 16.18 23.56 -8.14
N ARG A 213 16.05 22.97 -6.95
CA ARG A 213 16.38 21.56 -6.71
C ARG A 213 15.14 20.70 -6.93
N VAL A 214 15.35 19.43 -7.31
CA VAL A 214 14.26 18.46 -7.39
C VAL A 214 13.77 18.18 -5.97
N THR A 215 12.49 18.45 -5.72
CA THR A 215 11.84 18.21 -4.42
C THR A 215 10.97 16.96 -4.42
N GLY A 216 10.68 16.40 -5.59
CA GLY A 216 9.88 15.19 -5.73
C GLY A 216 9.53 14.85 -7.17
N PHE A 217 8.63 13.89 -7.33
CA PHE A 217 8.21 13.36 -8.61
C PHE A 217 6.69 13.28 -8.69
N GLU A 218 6.16 13.49 -9.88
CA GLU A 218 4.78 13.20 -10.25
C GLU A 218 4.78 12.17 -11.37
N PHE A 219 4.10 11.07 -11.14
CA PHE A 219 3.89 10.00 -12.11
C PHE A 219 2.43 10.05 -12.55
N LYS A 220 2.19 10.10 -13.86
CA LYS A 220 0.86 10.00 -14.46
C LYS A 220 0.82 8.77 -15.36
N PHE A 221 -0.25 7.99 -15.29
CA PHE A 221 -0.39 6.72 -16.01
C PHE A 221 -1.87 6.44 -16.28
N SER A 222 -2.13 5.55 -17.23
CA SER A 222 -3.48 5.13 -17.60
C SER A 222 -4.21 4.50 -16.41
N THR A 223 -5.47 4.89 -16.23
CA THR A 223 -6.36 4.31 -15.21
C THR A 223 -6.86 2.95 -15.68
N GLU A 224 -7.21 2.02 -14.76
CA GLU A 224 -7.77 0.69 -15.13
C GLU A 224 -8.91 0.79 -16.17
N LYS A 225 -9.82 1.76 -16.04
CA LYS A 225 -10.90 1.98 -17.02
C LYS A 225 -10.42 2.17 -18.47
N LYS A 226 -9.21 2.69 -18.68
CA LYS A 226 -8.61 2.89 -20.01
C LYS A 226 -7.81 1.67 -20.45
N VAL A 227 -7.13 1.00 -19.53
CA VAL A 227 -6.32 -0.19 -19.83
C VAL A 227 -7.22 -1.34 -20.29
N ASP A 228 -8.38 -1.53 -19.65
CA ASP A 228 -9.34 -2.56 -20.04
C ASP A 228 -9.91 -2.31 -21.46
N ILE A 229 -10.09 -1.05 -21.86
CA ILE A 229 -10.54 -0.68 -23.21
C ILE A 229 -9.47 -1.01 -24.25
N VAL A 230 -8.19 -0.72 -23.97
CA VAL A 230 -7.09 -0.99 -24.89
C VAL A 230 -6.85 -2.50 -25.07
N THR A 231 -6.93 -3.28 -24.00
CA THR A 231 -6.79 -4.75 -24.08
C THR A 231 -7.93 -5.42 -24.85
N VAL A 232 -9.14 -4.83 -24.84
CA VAL A 232 -10.27 -5.34 -25.65
C VAL A 232 -10.10 -4.97 -27.12
N THR A 233 -9.48 -3.82 -27.43
CA THR A 233 -9.24 -3.41 -28.82
C THR A 233 -8.05 -4.09 -29.50
N GLU A 234 -7.14 -4.72 -28.75
CA GLU A 234 -5.99 -5.44 -29.32
C GLU A 234 -6.29 -6.90 -29.69
N GLU A 235 -7.47 -7.44 -29.35
CA GLU A 235 -7.87 -8.83 -29.67
C GLU A 235 -8.91 -8.96 -30.80
N GLU A 236 -9.34 -7.87 -31.44
CA GLU A 236 -10.28 -7.94 -32.57
C GLU A 236 -9.74 -7.23 -33.82
N ASP A 237 -9.03 -8.00 -34.66
CA ASP A 237 -8.78 -7.63 -36.05
C ASP A 237 -9.25 -8.78 -36.96
N ASN A 238 -10.37 -8.56 -37.65
CA ASN A 238 -10.70 -8.98 -39.03
C ASN A 238 -12.21 -9.12 -39.30
N ASN A 239 -12.86 -8.04 -39.73
CA ASN A 239 -13.68 -7.94 -40.97
C ASN A 239 -14.68 -6.74 -40.93
N ASN A 240 -14.38 -5.75 -41.77
CA ASN A 240 -15.15 -4.61 -42.34
C ASN A 240 -16.70 -4.61 -42.33
N PRO A 241 -17.38 -3.48 -42.66
CA PRO A 241 -17.01 -2.06 -42.54
C PRO A 241 -18.14 -1.14 -41.98
N ILE A 242 -17.73 0.09 -41.72
CA ILE A 242 -18.39 1.32 -41.24
C ILE A 242 -19.70 1.70 -42.01
N PRO A 243 -20.63 2.47 -41.42
CA PRO A 243 -20.88 3.81 -42.00
C PRO A 243 -20.72 5.00 -41.03
N LEU A 244 -20.09 6.03 -41.59
CA LEU A 244 -19.83 7.37 -41.08
C LEU A 244 -21.12 8.10 -40.66
N SER A 245 -21.05 8.85 -39.56
CA SER A 245 -21.59 10.22 -39.52
C SER A 245 -20.78 11.10 -38.55
N LYS A 246 -20.21 12.19 -39.09
CA LYS A 246 -19.61 13.33 -38.35
C LYS A 246 -20.65 14.49 -38.28
N PRO A 247 -20.31 15.70 -37.78
CA PRO A 247 -20.32 16.11 -36.37
C PRO A 247 -21.23 17.35 -36.14
N ARG A 248 -21.69 17.61 -34.91
CA ARG A 248 -22.15 18.96 -34.50
C ARG A 248 -21.73 19.29 -33.06
N LYS A 249 -21.23 20.52 -32.89
CA LYS A 249 -20.63 21.16 -31.70
C LYS A 249 -21.58 22.31 -31.23
N PRO A 250 -21.34 23.03 -30.12
CA PRO A 250 -21.74 22.72 -28.74
C PRO A 250 -22.62 23.83 -28.08
N LYS A 251 -23.19 23.56 -26.89
CA LYS A 251 -23.68 24.49 -25.82
C LYS A 251 -24.32 23.59 -24.73
N LYS A 252 -24.28 23.79 -23.41
CA LYS A 252 -23.68 24.76 -22.48
C LYS A 252 -23.79 24.09 -21.08
N LYS A 253 -22.77 24.25 -20.23
CA LYS A 253 -22.69 24.17 -18.75
C LYS A 253 -23.80 23.45 -17.95
N GLU A 254 -23.38 22.43 -17.19
CA GLU A 254 -23.89 22.16 -15.84
C GLU A 254 -22.74 21.68 -14.95
N GLU A 255 -22.58 22.35 -13.81
CA GLU A 255 -21.52 22.14 -12.83
C GLU A 255 -21.86 20.91 -11.96
N THR A 256 -21.03 19.88 -12.01
CA THR A 256 -21.08 18.78 -11.02
C THR A 256 -19.86 18.86 -10.13
N ARG A 257 -20.12 19.16 -8.84
CA ARG A 257 -19.16 19.24 -7.75
C ARG A 257 -18.51 17.87 -7.52
N VAL A 258 -17.20 17.78 -7.72
CA VAL A 258 -16.41 16.57 -7.49
C VAL A 258 -15.87 16.57 -6.06
N VAL A 259 -16.38 15.66 -5.25
CA VAL A 259 -15.92 15.32 -3.90
C VAL A 259 -14.49 14.73 -4.00
N SER A 260 -13.55 15.31 -3.25
CA SER A 260 -12.14 14.87 -3.22
C SER A 260 -11.84 14.12 -1.92
N GLU A 261 -11.59 12.82 -2.00
CA GLU A 261 -11.11 11.97 -0.90
C GLU A 261 -9.63 12.28 -0.58
N ARG A 262 -9.31 12.58 0.70
CA ARG A 262 -7.94 12.81 1.19
C ARG A 262 -7.50 11.73 2.19
N LYS A 263 -6.29 11.22 1.98
CA LYS A 263 -5.60 10.10 2.65
C LYS A 263 -4.88 10.55 3.93
N SER A 264 -4.87 9.71 4.96
CA SER A 264 -4.01 9.85 6.16
C SER A 264 -2.58 9.34 5.87
N ARG A 265 -1.57 9.99 6.46
CA ARG A 265 -0.12 9.68 6.41
C ARG A 265 0.43 9.55 7.83
N ILE A 266 1.48 8.73 7.99
CA ILE A 266 2.40 8.72 9.15
C ILE A 266 3.58 9.67 8.78
N ILE A 267 4.00 10.58 9.69
CA ILE A 267 5.04 11.61 9.44
C ILE A 267 6.09 11.63 10.57
N GLU A 268 7.36 11.80 10.20
CA GLU A 268 8.41 12.49 10.97
C GLU A 268 8.67 13.86 10.28
N ALA A 269 8.69 14.98 11.04
CA ALA A 269 8.41 16.38 10.59
C ALA A 269 9.61 17.12 9.92
N VAL A 270 9.56 18.25 9.17
CA VAL A 270 8.68 19.47 9.03
C VAL A 270 8.91 20.15 7.61
N PRO A 271 8.27 21.29 7.18
CA PRO A 271 7.02 21.45 6.40
C PRO A 271 7.14 22.13 5.00
N LYS A 272 6.06 22.06 4.17
CA LYS A 272 5.59 23.17 3.29
C LYS A 272 4.07 23.08 3.05
N GLN A 273 3.40 24.23 3.17
CA GLN A 273 1.95 24.46 3.39
C GLN A 273 1.01 23.87 2.32
N GLU A 274 0.14 22.94 2.74
CA GLU A 274 -1.17 22.66 2.12
C GLU A 274 -2.24 23.42 2.90
N LYS A 275 -3.35 23.83 2.25
CA LYS A 275 -4.49 24.44 2.97
C LYS A 275 -4.94 23.50 4.08
N GLU A 276 -4.78 23.97 5.31
CA GLU A 276 -5.03 23.23 6.53
C GLU A 276 -6.52 22.90 6.65
N LYS A 277 -6.84 21.60 6.79
CA LYS A 277 -8.21 21.19 7.14
C LYS A 277 -8.59 21.81 8.48
N THR A 278 -9.82 22.27 8.63
CA THR A 278 -10.28 22.78 9.94
C THR A 278 -10.28 21.63 10.96
N LEU A 279 -10.21 21.96 12.24
CA LEU A 279 -10.23 20.95 13.30
C LEU A 279 -11.50 20.08 13.22
N ARG A 280 -12.64 20.68 12.87
CA ARG A 280 -13.91 19.97 12.73
C ARG A 280 -13.94 19.01 11.54
N GLU A 281 -13.34 19.37 10.41
CA GLU A 281 -13.18 18.44 9.28
C GLU A 281 -12.33 17.23 9.68
N LYS A 282 -11.26 17.45 10.46
CA LYS A 282 -10.40 16.36 10.99
C LYS A 282 -11.19 15.45 11.95
N ILE A 283 -11.99 16.03 12.85
CA ILE A 283 -12.85 15.30 13.78
C ILE A 283 -13.86 14.44 13.02
N TRP A 284 -14.56 15.01 12.03
CA TRP A 284 -15.56 14.29 11.25
C TRP A 284 -14.96 13.11 10.47
N ASP A 285 -13.83 13.32 9.80
CA ASP A 285 -13.10 12.27 9.09
C ASP A 285 -12.74 11.12 10.05
N LYS A 286 -12.28 11.46 11.27
CA LYS A 286 -11.88 10.47 12.27
C LYS A 286 -13.07 9.67 12.80
N ILE A 287 -14.21 10.33 13.03
CA ILE A 287 -15.45 9.66 13.46
C ILE A 287 -15.87 8.59 12.43
N ASN A 288 -15.83 8.93 11.14
CA ASN A 288 -16.22 8.00 10.07
C ASN A 288 -15.23 6.84 9.94
N GLU A 289 -13.92 7.12 9.95
CA GLU A 289 -12.88 6.08 9.91
C GLU A 289 -13.04 5.08 11.06
N ASN A 290 -13.24 5.60 12.28
CA ASN A 290 -13.44 4.78 13.46
C ASN A 290 -14.76 3.99 13.40
N THR A 291 -15.83 4.55 12.81
CA THR A 291 -17.12 3.86 12.64
C THR A 291 -16.97 2.67 11.68
N GLU A 292 -16.35 2.87 10.52
CA GLU A 292 -16.03 1.78 9.58
C GLU A 292 -15.12 0.72 10.24
N THR A 293 -14.18 1.16 11.08
CA THR A 293 -13.30 0.25 11.83
C THR A 293 -14.08 -0.59 12.84
N ILE A 294 -15.00 0.01 13.60
CA ILE A 294 -15.85 -0.70 14.57
C ILE A 294 -16.71 -1.75 13.85
N GLU A 295 -17.43 -1.37 12.79
CA GLU A 295 -18.29 -2.29 12.04
C GLU A 295 -17.49 -3.49 11.51
N ASN A 296 -16.30 -3.23 10.97
CA ASN A 296 -15.41 -4.29 10.49
C ASN A 296 -14.95 -5.22 11.62
N LEU A 297 -14.51 -4.67 12.75
CA LEU A 297 -14.05 -5.47 13.90
C LEU A 297 -15.19 -6.28 14.51
N GLU A 298 -16.41 -5.74 14.59
CA GLU A 298 -17.60 -6.44 15.08
C GLU A 298 -18.02 -7.59 14.16
N ALA A 299 -18.00 -7.37 12.85
CA ALA A 299 -18.27 -8.43 11.87
C ALA A 299 -17.25 -9.58 11.99
N ILE A 300 -15.97 -9.25 12.17
CA ILE A 300 -14.89 -10.24 12.35
C ILE A 300 -15.05 -10.99 13.67
N TYR A 301 -15.25 -10.27 14.77
CA TYR A 301 -15.46 -10.87 16.08
C TYR A 301 -16.64 -11.84 16.03
N THR A 302 -17.76 -11.44 15.44
CA THR A 302 -18.96 -12.28 15.29
C THR A 302 -18.70 -13.51 14.43
N GLY A 303 -17.95 -13.38 13.33
CA GLY A 303 -17.62 -14.50 12.43
C GLY A 303 -16.58 -15.48 12.98
N LEU A 304 -15.82 -15.09 14.01
CA LEU A 304 -14.71 -15.88 14.55
C LEU A 304 -14.89 -16.31 16.02
N LYS A 305 -15.79 -15.68 16.79
CA LYS A 305 -15.93 -15.89 18.25
C LYS A 305 -16.13 -17.36 18.65
N ASP A 306 -16.84 -18.13 17.83
CA ASP A 306 -17.19 -19.52 18.13
C ASP A 306 -16.14 -20.52 17.64
N LYS A 307 -15.09 -20.06 16.95
CA LYS A 307 -14.03 -20.91 16.40
C LYS A 307 -12.87 -21.02 17.38
N ILE A 308 -12.72 -22.19 18.00
CA ILE A 308 -11.72 -22.50 19.04
C ILE A 308 -10.29 -22.07 18.65
N GLN A 309 -9.91 -22.26 17.39
CA GLN A 309 -8.58 -21.92 16.87
C GLN A 309 -8.28 -20.41 16.88
N PHE A 310 -9.28 -19.55 16.99
CA PHE A 310 -9.15 -18.08 17.00
C PHE A 310 -9.41 -17.45 18.37
N ARG A 311 -9.60 -18.24 19.44
CA ARG A 311 -10.00 -17.76 20.77
C ARG A 311 -9.07 -16.67 21.33
N LYS A 312 -7.75 -16.85 21.19
CA LYS A 312 -6.75 -15.85 21.64
C LYS A 312 -6.83 -14.53 20.89
N LEU A 313 -7.23 -14.57 19.62
CA LEU A 313 -7.41 -13.38 18.79
C LEU A 313 -8.73 -12.69 19.12
N THR A 314 -9.81 -13.48 19.27
CA THR A 314 -11.16 -12.94 19.52
C THR A 314 -11.33 -12.34 20.91
N GLU A 315 -10.56 -12.78 21.91
CA GLU A 315 -10.55 -12.20 23.25
C GLU A 315 -10.13 -10.72 23.29
N LYS A 316 -9.29 -10.27 22.34
CA LYS A 316 -8.81 -8.87 22.29
C LYS A 316 -9.77 -7.91 21.59
N TYR A 317 -10.65 -8.40 20.71
CA TYR A 317 -11.52 -7.54 19.90
C TYR A 317 -12.52 -6.72 20.73
N PRO A 318 -13.22 -7.26 21.75
CA PRO A 318 -14.18 -6.49 22.53
C PRO A 318 -13.55 -5.25 23.18
N GLN A 319 -12.38 -5.40 23.80
CA GLN A 319 -11.66 -4.28 24.43
C GLN A 319 -11.23 -3.23 23.42
N LYS A 320 -10.74 -3.65 22.24
CA LYS A 320 -10.33 -2.75 21.17
C LYS A 320 -11.52 -1.99 20.55
N ILE A 321 -12.63 -2.68 20.31
CA ILE A 321 -13.88 -2.07 19.82
C ILE A 321 -14.37 -1.03 20.82
N GLU A 322 -14.38 -1.36 22.11
CA GLU A 322 -14.84 -0.46 23.17
C GLU A 322 -13.96 0.79 23.29
N LYS A 323 -12.63 0.65 23.19
CA LYS A 323 -11.69 1.79 23.16
C LYS A 323 -12.02 2.75 21.99
N ILE A 324 -12.26 2.22 20.80
CA ILE A 324 -12.59 3.02 19.61
C ILE A 324 -13.98 3.66 19.75
N LYS A 325 -14.98 2.95 20.31
CA LYS A 325 -16.32 3.49 20.59
C LYS A 325 -16.25 4.67 21.55
N ASN A 326 -15.48 4.56 22.63
CA ASN A 326 -15.31 5.63 23.61
C ASN A 326 -14.63 6.87 23.00
N MET A 327 -13.56 6.67 22.22
CA MET A 327 -12.93 7.75 21.46
C MET A 327 -13.93 8.43 20.50
N ASN A 328 -14.74 7.66 19.78
CA ASN A 328 -15.76 8.22 18.88
C ASN A 328 -16.88 8.94 19.62
N MET A 329 -17.26 8.49 20.80
CA MET A 329 -18.24 9.18 21.64
C MET A 329 -17.73 10.57 22.04
N GLN A 330 -16.46 10.66 22.45
CA GLN A 330 -15.83 11.94 22.80
C GLN A 330 -15.68 12.86 21.58
N LEU A 331 -15.22 12.33 20.44
CA LEU A 331 -15.11 13.11 19.19
C LEU A 331 -16.48 13.63 18.71
N LYS A 332 -17.55 12.82 18.82
CA LYS A 332 -18.92 13.24 18.49
C LYS A 332 -19.42 14.34 19.43
N ALA A 333 -19.10 14.26 20.72
CA ALA A 333 -19.43 15.31 21.68
C ALA A 333 -18.78 16.63 21.29
N ILE A 334 -17.49 16.61 20.91
CA ILE A 334 -16.76 17.80 20.45
C ILE A 334 -17.33 18.32 19.13
N TYR A 335 -17.65 17.45 18.17
CA TYR A 335 -18.19 17.83 16.86
C TYR A 335 -19.53 18.60 16.93
N ASN A 336 -20.31 18.35 17.99
CA ASN A 336 -21.61 18.97 18.23
C ASN A 336 -21.52 20.35 18.91
N ILE A 337 -20.33 20.76 19.38
CA ILE A 337 -20.07 22.11 19.91
C ILE A 337 -19.85 23.06 18.73
N ASP A 338 -20.30 24.32 18.84
CA ASP A 338 -19.99 25.35 17.83
C ASP A 338 -18.48 25.63 17.82
N GLU A 339 -17.87 25.76 16.65
CA GLU A 339 -16.43 26.04 16.53
C GLU A 339 -16.03 27.35 17.23
N ASN A 340 -16.97 28.32 17.33
CA ASN A 340 -16.73 29.58 18.03
C ASN A 340 -16.68 29.43 19.56
N ASP A 341 -17.19 28.31 20.10
CA ASP A 341 -17.24 27.99 21.53
C ASP A 341 -16.13 27.02 21.95
N PHE A 342 -15.18 26.72 21.06
CA PHE A 342 -14.06 25.83 21.38
C PHE A 342 -13.13 26.49 22.40
N THR A 343 -13.16 25.99 23.63
CA THR A 343 -12.16 26.32 24.64
C THR A 343 -10.82 25.67 24.28
N GLN A 344 -9.73 26.22 24.82
CA GLN A 344 -8.40 25.64 24.62
C GLN A 344 -8.37 24.15 25.02
N GLU A 345 -9.01 23.79 26.13
CA GLU A 345 -9.10 22.40 26.63
C GLU A 345 -9.80 21.46 25.63
N ILE A 346 -10.88 21.92 24.97
CA ILE A 346 -11.58 21.14 23.94
C ILE A 346 -10.69 20.90 22.74
N ILE A 347 -9.92 21.92 22.34
CA ILE A 347 -8.96 21.81 21.22
C ILE A 347 -7.86 20.81 21.57
N GLU A 348 -7.30 20.87 22.78
CA GLU A 348 -6.25 19.92 23.20
C GLU A 348 -6.75 18.48 23.24
N LEU A 349 -7.96 18.26 23.78
CA LEU A 349 -8.59 16.95 23.82
C LEU A 349 -8.89 16.42 22.41
N ALA A 350 -9.40 17.27 21.51
CA ALA A 350 -9.63 16.90 20.12
C ALA A 350 -8.31 16.49 19.43
N GLU A 351 -7.24 17.26 19.64
CA GLU A 351 -5.93 16.97 19.07
C GLU A 351 -5.31 15.67 19.62
N GLU A 352 -5.51 15.36 20.90
CA GLU A 352 -5.11 14.09 21.52
C GLU A 352 -5.87 12.92 20.90
N LEU A 353 -7.19 13.01 20.80
CA LEU A 353 -8.05 11.98 20.21
C LEU A 353 -7.81 11.78 18.70
N LEU A 354 -7.35 12.83 18.01
CA LEU A 354 -6.89 12.77 16.62
C LEU A 354 -5.47 12.20 16.47
N GLY A 355 -4.73 11.97 17.56
CA GLY A 355 -3.36 11.46 17.55
C GLY A 355 -2.30 12.49 17.14
N SER A 356 -2.58 13.79 17.32
CA SER A 356 -1.75 14.90 16.83
C SER A 356 -0.84 15.55 17.89
N LYS A 357 -1.03 15.27 19.18
CA LYS A 357 -0.07 15.65 20.24
C LYS A 357 0.75 14.44 20.69
N ALA A 358 2.03 14.43 20.32
CA ALA A 358 3.03 13.66 21.04
C ALA A 358 3.07 14.17 22.49
N GLN A 359 2.90 13.26 23.46
CA GLN A 359 2.96 13.57 24.88
C GLN A 359 4.31 14.21 25.21
N LYS A 360 4.33 15.53 25.41
CA LYS A 360 5.44 16.20 26.10
C LYS A 360 5.27 15.93 27.59
N LYS A 361 6.06 15.00 28.12
CA LYS A 361 6.47 15.00 29.53
C LYS A 361 7.98 14.96 29.58
#